data_AF-A0A920AG65-F1
#
_entry.id   AF-A0A920AG65-F1
#
_cell.length_a   1.000
_cell.length_b   1.000
_cell.length_c   1.000
_cell.angle_alpha   90.00
_cell.angle_beta   90.00
_cell.angle_gamma   90.00
#
_symmetry.space_group_name_H-M   'P 1'
#
loop_
_entity.id
_entity.type
_entity.pdbx_description
1 polymer ?
#
loop_
_entity_poly.entity_id
_entity_poly.type
_entity_poly.pdbx_seq_one_letter_code
_entity_poly.pdbx_strand_id
1 'polypeptide(L)'
;MGQKTNPIGNRLGIIRGWDSAWYGGNDFGDKIAEDSKIRKYVNARLSKASVSKVIIERTLKLVTITVCSARPGIIIGKGGSEVDRLKEELKKLTHKDVQINIYEIKRPEIDAKLVGQSIARQIEGRISYRSCGKNGYSIGNAYGC
;
A
#
# COMPACT_ATOMS: atom_id res chain seq x y z
N MET A 1 10.75 -9.16 -26.67
CA MET A 1 9.61 -8.25 -26.42
C MET A 1 9.59 -7.86 -24.95
N GLY A 2 9.89 -6.59 -24.63
CA GLY A 2 10.12 -6.14 -23.26
C GLY A 2 10.68 -4.72 -23.17
N GLN A 3 10.14 -3.79 -23.96
CA GLN A 3 10.65 -2.41 -24.05
C GLN A 3 9.74 -1.40 -23.33
N LYS A 4 8.95 -1.84 -22.34
CA LYS A 4 8.07 -0.94 -21.58
C LYS A 4 8.71 -0.61 -20.24
N THR A 5 9.13 0.65 -20.07
CA THR A 5 9.60 1.17 -18.79
C THR A 5 8.46 1.25 -17.78
N ASN A 6 8.77 1.06 -16.50
CA ASN A 6 7.78 1.25 -15.43
C ASN A 6 7.29 2.72 -15.43
N PRO A 7 5.98 2.96 -15.64
CA PRO A 7 5.44 4.32 -15.70
C PRO A 7 5.55 5.07 -14.36
N ILE A 8 5.63 4.35 -13.24
CA ILE A 8 5.84 4.95 -11.92
C ILE A 8 7.25 5.54 -11.85
N GLY A 9 8.26 4.75 -12.20
CA GLY A 9 9.66 5.18 -12.19
C GLY A 9 9.92 6.32 -13.18
N ASN A 10 9.35 6.23 -14.39
CA ASN A 10 9.54 7.25 -15.43
C ASN A 10 8.93 8.62 -15.08
N ARG A 11 8.01 8.67 -14.10
CA ARG A 11 7.28 9.89 -13.70
C ARG A 11 7.66 10.39 -12.31
N LEU A 12 8.56 9.67 -11.65
CA LEU A 12 8.99 9.95 -10.28
C LEU A 12 9.87 11.20 -10.27
N GLY A 13 9.55 12.15 -9.39
CA GLY A 13 10.23 13.46 -9.32
C GLY A 13 9.66 14.55 -10.23
N ILE A 14 8.74 14.22 -11.15
CA ILE A 14 8.06 15.20 -12.01
C ILE A 14 6.62 15.43 -11.51
N ILE A 15 5.82 14.38 -11.55
CA ILE A 15 4.38 14.41 -11.21
C ILE A 15 4.05 13.44 -10.06
N ARG A 16 4.90 12.44 -9.82
CA ARG A 16 4.73 11.46 -8.74
C ARG A 16 5.80 11.66 -7.66
N GLY A 17 5.36 11.74 -6.40
CA GLY A 17 6.23 11.73 -5.22
C GLY A 17 6.70 10.33 -4.81
N TRP A 18 7.60 10.29 -3.84
CA TRP A 18 8.19 9.08 -3.27
C TRP A 18 7.25 8.38 -2.29
N ASP A 19 7.29 7.05 -2.26
CA ASP A 19 6.56 6.24 -1.27
C ASP A 19 7.36 6.02 0.02
N SER A 20 8.65 6.35 0.04
CA SER A 20 9.45 6.49 1.27
C SER A 20 10.13 7.85 1.25
N ALA A 21 9.84 8.69 2.23
CA ALA A 21 10.42 10.04 2.34
C ALA A 21 11.21 10.14 3.65
N TRP A 22 12.51 9.87 3.57
CA TRP A 22 13.44 10.00 4.69
C TRP A 22 14.88 10.09 4.21
N TYR A 23 15.76 10.66 5.05
CA TYR A 23 17.19 10.76 4.79
C TYR A 23 18.00 9.80 5.67
N GLY A 24 18.88 9.03 5.04
CA GLY A 24 19.56 7.91 5.68
C GLY A 24 20.94 8.18 6.26
N GLY A 25 21.66 9.19 5.76
CA GLY A 25 23.09 9.35 6.04
C GLY A 25 23.88 8.07 5.78
N ASN A 26 24.80 7.73 6.68
CA ASN A 26 25.65 6.55 6.58
C ASN A 26 24.90 5.22 6.84
N ASP A 27 23.79 5.23 7.57
CA ASP A 27 23.02 4.01 7.92
C ASP A 27 21.90 3.69 6.90
N PHE A 28 22.09 4.07 5.64
CA PHE A 28 21.06 3.94 4.61
C PHE A 28 20.68 2.47 4.33
N GLY A 29 21.67 1.58 4.32
CA GLY A 29 21.48 0.15 4.03
C GLY A 29 20.54 -0.53 5.03
N ASP A 30 20.80 -0.35 6.32
CA ASP A 30 19.99 -0.94 7.39
C ASP A 30 18.56 -0.39 7.38
N LYS A 31 18.40 0.92 7.15
CA LYS A 31 17.09 1.58 7.06
C LYS A 31 16.27 1.07 5.87
N ILE A 32 16.90 0.77 4.72
CA ILE A 32 16.23 0.14 3.58
C ILE A 32 15.79 -1.29 3.89
N ALA A 33 16.65 -2.07 4.56
CA ALA A 33 16.34 -3.45 4.91
C ALA A 33 15.15 -3.49 5.88
N GLU A 34 15.12 -2.60 6.87
CA GLU A 34 13.98 -2.40 7.77
C GLU A 34 12.70 -2.04 6.98
N ASP A 35 12.77 -1.07 6.07
CA ASP A 35 11.62 -0.63 5.27
C ASP A 35 11.02 -1.77 4.42
N SER A 36 11.87 -2.58 3.79
CA SER A 36 11.43 -3.78 3.05
C SER A 36 10.71 -4.79 3.95
N LYS A 37 11.21 -5.02 5.18
CA LYS A 37 10.56 -5.88 6.16
C LYS A 37 9.19 -5.34 6.56
N ILE A 38 9.08 -4.04 6.86
CA ILE A 38 7.82 -3.38 7.20
C ILE A 38 6.81 -3.56 6.06
N ARG A 39 7.22 -3.28 4.81
CA ARG A 39 6.33 -3.41 3.64
C ARG A 39 5.84 -4.85 3.44
N LYS A 40 6.72 -5.85 3.58
CA LYS A 40 6.32 -7.26 3.48
C LYS A 40 5.33 -7.63 4.59
N TYR A 41 5.61 -7.20 5.81
CA TYR A 41 4.78 -7.48 6.98
C TYR A 41 3.37 -6.88 6.84
N VAL A 42 3.29 -5.59 6.52
CA VAL A 42 2.04 -4.85 6.31
C VAL A 42 1.22 -5.50 5.18
N ASN A 43 1.82 -5.82 4.03
CA ASN A 43 1.10 -6.45 2.92
C ASN A 43 0.59 -7.86 3.26
N ALA A 44 1.37 -8.67 3.99
CA ALA A 44 0.95 -10.02 4.38
C ALA A 44 -0.24 -9.99 5.35
N ARG A 45 -0.16 -9.14 6.37
CA ARG A 45 -1.19 -9.02 7.41
C ARG A 45 -2.48 -8.38 6.87
N LEU A 46 -2.34 -7.34 6.06
CA LEU A 46 -3.46 -6.55 5.53
C LEU A 46 -3.93 -7.02 4.14
N SER A 47 -3.64 -8.28 3.78
CA SER A 47 -4.07 -8.90 2.53
C SER A 47 -5.59 -8.80 2.28
N LYS A 48 -6.39 -8.84 3.37
CA LYS A 48 -7.85 -8.67 3.32
C LYS A 48 -8.30 -7.20 3.26
N ALA A 49 -7.49 -6.27 3.75
CA ALA A 49 -7.84 -4.85 3.85
C ALA A 49 -7.71 -4.09 2.53
N SER A 50 -7.19 -4.71 1.46
CA SER A 50 -7.06 -4.10 0.11
C SER A 50 -6.28 -2.77 0.17
N VAL A 51 -4.98 -2.90 0.46
CA VAL A 51 -4.05 -1.77 0.62
C VAL A 51 -3.52 -1.31 -0.74
N SER A 52 -3.74 -0.04 -1.07
CA SER A 52 -3.18 0.57 -2.29
C SER A 52 -1.71 0.94 -2.08
N LYS A 53 -1.43 1.86 -1.17
CA LYS A 53 -0.10 2.45 -0.99
C LYS A 53 0.29 2.43 0.48
N VAL A 54 1.58 2.24 0.74
CA VAL A 54 2.20 2.39 2.05
C VAL A 54 3.28 3.45 1.92
N ILE A 55 3.05 4.59 2.55
CA ILE A 55 4.00 5.70 2.62
C ILE A 55 4.75 5.59 3.94
N ILE A 56 6.07 5.61 3.88
CA ILE A 56 6.93 5.52 5.06
C ILE A 56 7.73 6.81 5.19
N GLU A 57 7.49 7.52 6.28
CA GLU A 57 8.23 8.72 6.66
C GLU A 57 9.01 8.40 7.93
N ARG A 58 10.26 8.86 8.00
CA ARG A 58 11.10 8.63 9.17
C ARG A 58 11.68 9.94 9.66
N THR A 59 11.49 10.16 10.95
CA THR A 59 12.23 11.14 11.75
C THR A 59 13.27 10.39 12.58
N LEU A 60 14.14 11.10 13.31
CA LEU A 60 15.23 10.52 14.11
C LEU A 60 14.80 9.40 15.06
N LYS A 61 13.62 9.51 15.69
CA LYS A 61 13.12 8.55 16.71
C LYS A 61 11.78 7.90 16.36
N LEU A 62 11.07 8.44 15.37
CA LEU A 62 9.69 8.08 15.08
C LEU A 62 9.54 7.69 13.61
N VAL A 63 8.86 6.58 13.36
CA VAL A 63 8.53 6.10 12.03
C VAL A 63 7.03 6.27 11.82
N THR A 64 6.67 7.13 10.87
CA THR A 64 5.28 7.35 10.49
C THR A 64 4.97 6.49 9.28
N ILE A 65 4.00 5.59 9.42
CA ILE A 65 3.54 4.70 8.36
C ILE A 65 2.13 5.13 8.00
N THR A 66 1.99 5.72 6.81
CA THR A 66 0.68 6.08 6.27
C THR A 66 0.20 4.99 5.33
N VAL A 67 -0.89 4.32 5.69
CA VAL A 67 -1.49 3.25 4.91
C VAL A 67 -2.73 3.79 4.19
N CYS A 68 -2.68 3.80 2.85
CA CYS A 68 -3.81 4.16 2.01
C CYS A 68 -4.63 2.90 1.68
N SER A 69 -5.87 2.87 2.13
CA SER A 69 -6.76 1.72 2.00
C SER A 69 -8.16 2.11 1.53
N ALA A 70 -8.82 1.20 0.82
CA ALA A 70 -10.24 1.34 0.47
C ALA A 70 -11.18 0.89 1.60
N ARG A 71 -10.68 0.15 2.58
CA ARG A 71 -11.47 -0.39 3.70
C ARG A 71 -10.75 -0.10 5.03
N PRO A 72 -10.80 1.15 5.51
CA PRO A 72 -10.13 1.52 6.76
C PRO A 72 -10.69 0.75 7.97
N GLY A 73 -11.98 0.42 7.97
CA GLY A 73 -12.63 -0.29 9.09
C GLY A 73 -12.02 -1.65 9.42
N ILE A 74 -11.48 -2.37 8.42
CA ILE A 74 -10.79 -3.65 8.66
C ILE A 74 -9.44 -3.43 9.35
N ILE A 75 -8.78 -2.29 9.08
CA ILE A 75 -7.49 -1.93 9.66
C ILE A 75 -7.65 -1.44 11.10
N ILE A 76 -8.72 -0.69 11.38
CA ILE A 76 -9.05 -0.19 12.71
C ILE A 76 -9.48 -1.35 13.65
N GLY A 77 -10.31 -2.26 13.13
CA GLY A 77 -10.91 -3.33 13.92
C GLY A 77 -11.99 -2.82 14.88
N LYS A 78 -12.51 -3.71 15.74
CA LYS A 78 -13.48 -3.34 16.77
C LYS A 78 -12.76 -2.59 17.90
N GLY A 79 -13.04 -1.29 18.03
CA GLY A 79 -12.49 -0.46 19.11
C GLY A 79 -11.00 -0.13 19.00
N GLY A 80 -10.40 -0.20 17.81
CA GLY A 80 -8.97 0.15 17.60
C GLY A 80 -7.97 -0.98 17.89
N SER A 81 -8.43 -2.13 18.36
CA SER A 81 -7.56 -3.23 18.81
C SER A 81 -6.58 -3.75 17.75
N GLU A 82 -6.96 -3.74 16.46
CA GLU A 82 -6.07 -4.26 15.41
C GLU A 82 -4.93 -3.29 15.09
N VAL A 83 -5.17 -1.97 15.23
CA VAL A 83 -4.12 -0.94 15.05
C VAL A 83 -3.12 -1.00 16.18
N ASP A 84 -3.59 -1.20 17.42
CA ASP A 84 -2.71 -1.31 18.59
C ASP A 84 -1.81 -2.54 18.49
N ARG A 85 -2.36 -3.68 18.04
CA ARG A 85 -1.57 -4.90 17.76
C ARG A 85 -0.52 -4.66 16.68
N LEU A 86 -0.91 -4.05 15.55
CA LEU A 86 0.03 -3.72 14.48
C LEU A 86 1.14 -2.79 14.97
N LYS A 87 0.81 -1.82 15.83
CA LYS A 87 1.78 -0.91 16.42
C LYS A 87 2.78 -1.64 17.32
N GLU A 88 2.32 -2.56 18.17
CA GLU A 88 3.19 -3.37 19.02
C GLU A 88 4.11 -4.30 18.21
N GLU A 89 3.57 -4.96 17.18
CA GLU A 89 4.34 -5.86 16.31
C GLU A 89 5.41 -5.10 15.53
N LEU A 90 5.06 -3.94 14.98
CA LEU A 90 6.01 -3.09 14.27
C LEU A 90 7.07 -2.50 15.20
N LYS A 91 6.70 -2.16 16.45
CA LYS A 91 7.64 -1.71 17.48
C LYS A 91 8.66 -2.81 17.84
N LYS A 92 8.24 -4.08 17.93
CA LYS A 92 9.15 -5.21 18.13
C LYS A 92 10.13 -5.41 16.96
N LEU A 93 9.69 -5.12 15.73
CA LEU A 93 10.52 -5.29 14.53
C LEU A 93 11.50 -4.15 14.28
N THR A 94 11.14 -2.91 14.64
CA THR A 94 11.96 -1.72 14.35
C THR A 94 12.66 -1.13 15.58
N HIS A 95 12.29 -1.56 16.80
CA HIS A 95 12.77 -1.00 18.07
C HIS A 95 12.62 0.53 18.20
N LYS A 96 11.77 1.13 17.35
CA LYS A 96 11.49 2.57 17.27
C LYS A 96 10.02 2.80 17.55
N ASP A 97 9.66 4.03 17.91
CA ASP A 97 8.26 4.39 18.06
C ASP A 97 7.61 4.52 16.67
N VAL A 98 6.49 3.82 16.50
CA VAL A 98 5.76 3.76 15.24
C VAL A 98 4.45 4.49 15.40
N GLN A 99 4.17 5.43 14.48
CA GLN A 99 2.88 6.07 14.33
C GLN A 99 2.23 5.55 13.04
N ILE A 100 0.98 5.08 13.16
CA ILE A 100 0.22 4.56 12.02
C ILE A 100 -0.83 5.60 11.66
N ASN A 101 -0.78 6.11 10.43
CA ASN A 101 -1.79 6.98 9.86
C ASN A 101 -2.60 6.18 8.85
N ILE A 102 -3.93 6.25 8.94
CA ILE A 102 -4.83 5.55 8.01
C ILE A 102 -5.46 6.59 7.11
N TYR A 103 -5.25 6.43 5.80
CA TYR A 103 -5.85 7.29 4.79
C TYR A 103 -6.88 6.50 3.98
N GLU A 104 -8.10 7.01 3.96
CA GLU A 104 -9.19 6.40 3.20
C GLU A 104 -9.18 6.86 1.74
N ILE A 105 -9.24 5.89 0.84
CA ILE A 105 -9.40 6.15 -0.60
C ILE A 105 -10.89 6.25 -0.90
N LYS A 106 -11.38 7.48 -1.11
CA LYS A 106 -12.79 7.76 -1.41
C LYS A 106 -13.31 7.04 -2.67
N ARG A 107 -12.46 6.83 -3.67
CA ARG A 107 -12.81 6.19 -4.95
C ARG A 107 -11.82 5.06 -5.27
N PRO A 108 -12.09 3.83 -4.84
CA PRO A 108 -11.17 2.70 -5.05
C PRO A 108 -11.06 2.28 -6.53
N GLU A 109 -12.03 2.64 -7.35
CA GLU A 109 -12.13 2.23 -8.75
C GLU A 109 -11.13 2.95 -9.67
N ILE A 110 -10.61 4.11 -9.24
CA ILE A 110 -9.59 4.87 -9.97
C ILE A 110 -8.18 4.36 -9.61
N ASP A 111 -8.06 3.61 -8.51
CA ASP A 111 -6.77 3.10 -8.06
C ASP A 111 -6.38 1.81 -8.80
N ALA A 112 -5.33 1.91 -9.61
CA ALA A 112 -4.85 0.80 -10.44
C ALA A 112 -4.52 -0.47 -9.63
N LYS A 113 -3.99 -0.34 -8.40
CA LYS A 113 -3.61 -1.51 -7.60
C LYS A 113 -4.84 -2.21 -7.03
N LEU A 114 -5.84 -1.46 -6.60
CA LEU A 114 -7.09 -2.01 -6.08
C LEU A 114 -7.91 -2.70 -7.18
N VAL A 115 -8.00 -2.08 -8.36
CA VAL A 115 -8.63 -2.69 -9.54
C VAL A 115 -7.89 -3.97 -9.93
N GLY A 116 -6.56 -3.95 -9.98
CA GLY A 116 -5.74 -5.13 -10.27
C GLY A 116 -5.96 -6.27 -9.27
N GLN A 117 -6.01 -5.96 -7.96
CA GLN A 117 -6.32 -6.94 -6.93
C GLN A 117 -7.73 -7.53 -7.06
N SER A 118 -8.72 -6.70 -7.42
CA SER A 118 -10.09 -7.17 -7.66
C SER A 118 -10.16 -8.14 -8.83
N ILE A 119 -9.51 -7.82 -9.95
CA ILE A 119 -9.44 -8.70 -11.13
C ILE A 119 -8.72 -10.01 -10.80
N ALA A 120 -7.60 -9.95 -10.09
CA ALA A 120 -6.86 -11.15 -9.66
C ALA A 120 -7.74 -12.09 -8.82
N ARG A 121 -8.45 -11.56 -7.83
CA ARG A 121 -9.39 -12.33 -7.00
C ARG A 121 -10.54 -12.95 -7.81
N GLN A 122 -11.06 -12.24 -8.81
CA GLN A 122 -12.11 -12.78 -9.68
C GLN A 122 -11.60 -13.94 -10.54
N ILE A 123 -10.37 -13.85 -11.04
CA ILE A 123 -9.73 -14.94 -11.80
C ILE A 123 -9.46 -16.15 -10.89
N GLU A 124 -8.97 -15.94 -9.67
CA GLU A 124 -8.84 -16.99 -8.65
C GLU A 124 -10.18 -17.67 -8.34
N GLY A 125 -11.27 -16.90 -8.36
CA GLY A 125 -12.65 -17.37 -8.21
C GLY A 125 -13.22 -18.11 -9.43
N ARG A 126 -12.40 -18.46 -10.43
CA ARG A 126 -12.78 -19.16 -11.67
C ARG A 126 -13.76 -18.41 -12.57
N ILE A 127 -13.80 -17.08 -12.48
CA ILE A 127 -14.55 -16.23 -13.41
C ILE A 127 -13.75 -16.08 -14.71
N SER A 128 -14.44 -16.01 -15.85
CA SER A 128 -13.79 -15.83 -17.17
C SER A 128 -12.96 -14.54 -17.22
N TYR A 129 -11.68 -14.67 -17.59
CA TYR A 129 -10.73 -13.55 -17.68
C TYR A 129 -11.23 -12.41 -18.61
N ARG A 130 -11.96 -12.74 -19.68
CA ARG A 130 -12.54 -11.74 -20.60
C ARG A 130 -13.60 -10.90 -19.91
N SER A 131 -14.45 -11.53 -19.10
CA SER A 131 -15.48 -10.85 -18.34
C SER A 131 -14.87 -9.98 -17.24
N CYS A 132 -13.85 -10.47 -16.52
CA CYS A 132 -13.14 -9.68 -15.51
C CYS A 132 -12.49 -8.42 -16.10
N GLY A 133 -11.81 -8.56 -17.23
CA GLY A 133 -11.17 -7.42 -17.92
C GLY A 133 -12.19 -6.39 -18.42
N LYS A 134 -13.29 -6.84 -19.02
CA LYS A 134 -14.36 -5.95 -19.48
C LYS A 134 -15.02 -5.22 -18.31
N ASN A 135 -15.31 -5.92 -17.22
CA ASN A 135 -15.90 -5.33 -16.02
C ASN A 135 -14.96 -4.28 -15.41
N GLY A 136 -13.67 -4.59 -15.24
CA GLY A 136 -12.70 -3.63 -14.72
C GLY A 136 -12.58 -2.37 -15.58
N TYR A 137 -12.62 -2.51 -16.91
CA TYR A 137 -12.59 -1.37 -17.83
C TYR A 137 -13.85 -0.51 -17.75
N SER A 138 -15.04 -1.13 -17.78
CA SER A 138 -16.31 -0.42 -17.70
C SER A 138 -16.45 0.38 -16.40
N ILE A 139 -15.99 -0.21 -15.30
CA ILE A 139 -15.94 0.43 -13.98
C ILE A 139 -14.99 1.63 -14.02
N GLY A 140 -13.76 1.47 -14.54
CA GLY A 140 -12.82 2.61 -14.67
C GLY A 140 -13.36 3.77 -15.52
N ASN A 141 -13.99 3.47 -16.66
CA ASN A 141 -14.56 4.48 -17.56
C ASN A 141 -15.74 5.24 -16.93
N ALA A 142 -16.59 4.56 -16.14
CA ALA A 142 -17.75 5.19 -15.50
C ALA A 142 -17.35 6.27 -14.48
N TYR A 143 -16.13 6.20 -13.93
CA TYR A 143 -15.63 7.12 -12.91
C TYR A 143 -14.50 8.04 -13.40
N GLY A 144 -14.26 8.09 -14.71
CA GLY A 144 -13.43 9.09 -15.36
C GLY A 144 -11.93 8.79 -15.42
N CYS A 145 -11.53 7.52 -15.57
CA CYS A 145 -10.20 7.16 -16.06
C CYS A 145 -10.03 7.42 -17.56
#